data_AF-A0AAV4UHN3-F1
#
_entry.id   AF-A0AAV4UHN3-F1
#
_cell.length_a   1.000
_cell.length_b   1.000
_cell.length_c   1.000
_cell.angle_alpha   90.00
_cell.angle_beta   90.00
_cell.angle_gamma   90.00
#
_symmetry.space_group_name_H-M   'P 1'
#
loop_
_entity.id
_entity.type
_entity.pdbx_description
1 polymer ?
#
loop_
_entity_poly.entity_id
_entity_poly.type
_entity_poly.pdbx_seq_one_letter_code
_entity_poly.pdbx_strand_id
1 'polypeptide(L)'
;MHDSDCYGLLWCFIKLLGIDIFEHRHDGKKKTANAVLKTFTNKLTKMFFPFMLHAMIIYGIISWIILCVKGVTTIEVLISFTVSNLFSLALWYDVRRKRNLIQNLVLKCRNLTFCLGLTQMNIKGFVNLCLILSVTIPFGLTVFGTYAISEAALQYKMFYSFFSILENGNHIFVLIESLIILMTYTASLILPALMTIISGAIYYKVSDLFGSICDKLESQSHIPFEYDEIYKLLHIYNILYKLVHEIEKVLSTTAFLLLFSEWLNLYLVLVILFKLDNRGFTDVITWESIFILVMGSLTVIAVVLCASRISCQNHRFRSILQLTHNCMLPNKENTNKTLLLIRAMLSMKFPRMTACGVLHLEPVLILSVFGSVLTYGLLVLNITKH
;
A
#
# COMPACT_ATOMS: atom_id res chain seq x y z
N MET A 1 -14.06 23.39 17.04
CA MET A 1 -14.33 22.60 15.82
C MET A 1 -13.40 21.39 15.81
N HIS A 2 -13.89 20.27 16.35
CA HIS A 2 -13.21 18.98 16.30
C HIS A 2 -13.54 18.34 14.95
N ASP A 3 -12.82 18.73 13.91
CA ASP A 3 -12.94 18.07 12.62
C ASP A 3 -12.39 16.65 12.78
N SER A 4 -13.33 15.72 12.89
CA SER A 4 -13.15 14.29 12.72
C SER A 4 -12.25 14.06 11.49
N ASP A 5 -10.98 13.74 11.74
CA ASP A 5 -10.03 13.47 10.68
C ASP A 5 -10.63 12.39 9.75
N CYS A 6 -10.66 12.68 8.45
CA CYS A 6 -11.39 11.92 7.43
C CYS A 6 -11.05 10.43 7.33
N TYR A 7 -10.01 9.98 8.02
CA TYR A 7 -9.52 8.62 8.05
C TYR A 7 -9.17 8.16 9.47
N GLY A 8 -9.98 8.52 10.47
CA GLY A 8 -9.73 8.17 11.87
C GLY A 8 -9.43 6.68 12.12
N LEU A 9 -10.15 5.79 11.40
CA LEU A 9 -9.94 4.34 11.47
C LEU A 9 -8.60 3.93 10.86
N LEU A 10 -8.22 4.46 9.69
CA LEU A 10 -6.91 4.25 9.07
C LEU A 10 -5.76 4.61 10.02
N TRP A 11 -5.84 5.79 10.65
CA TRP A 11 -4.82 6.24 11.58
C TRP A 11 -4.74 5.38 12.84
N CYS A 12 -5.88 4.83 13.28
CA CYS A 12 -5.91 3.87 14.38
C CYS A 12 -5.14 2.58 14.00
N PHE A 13 -5.38 2.02 12.83
CA PHE A 13 -4.68 0.82 12.36
C PHE A 13 -3.18 1.04 12.16
N ILE A 14 -2.78 2.15 11.57
CA ILE A 14 -1.35 2.47 11.38
C ILE A 14 -0.64 2.62 12.72
N LYS A 15 -1.35 3.16 13.72
CA LYS A 15 -0.85 3.26 15.08
C LYS A 15 -0.70 1.91 15.77
N LEU A 16 -1.57 0.94 15.47
CA LEU A 16 -1.40 -0.45 15.92
C LEU A 16 -0.14 -1.11 15.34
N LEU A 17 0.27 -0.72 14.12
CA LEU A 17 1.56 -1.11 13.54
C LEU A 17 2.79 -0.41 14.17
N GLY A 18 2.59 0.36 15.25
CA GLY A 18 3.64 1.13 15.89
C GLY A 18 4.05 2.40 15.13
N ILE A 19 3.25 2.86 14.18
CA ILE A 19 3.49 4.07 13.39
C ILE A 19 2.51 5.15 13.86
N ASP A 20 2.92 6.00 14.79
CA ASP A 20 2.08 7.11 15.23
C ASP A 20 2.34 8.34 14.37
N ILE A 21 1.39 8.63 13.48
CA ILE A 21 1.46 9.75 12.54
C ILE A 21 1.10 11.07 13.22
N PHE A 22 0.42 11.09 14.37
CA PHE A 22 -0.09 12.33 15.00
C PHE A 22 0.45 12.60 16.40
N GLU A 23 1.56 11.98 16.78
CA GLU A 23 2.16 12.05 18.12
C GLU A 23 2.33 13.50 18.64
N HIS A 24 2.88 14.41 17.83
CA HIS A 24 3.18 15.78 18.25
C HIS A 24 1.98 16.69 18.49
N ARG A 25 0.76 16.30 18.11
CA ARG A 25 -0.41 17.18 18.23
C ARG A 25 -1.04 17.18 19.62
N HIS A 26 -0.65 16.24 20.49
CA HIS A 26 -1.34 16.00 21.77
C HIS A 26 -0.64 16.55 23.01
N ASP A 27 0.61 17.02 22.92
CA ASP A 27 1.38 17.44 24.10
C ASP A 27 0.83 18.71 24.80
N GLY A 28 -0.04 19.48 24.12
CA GLY A 28 -0.57 20.75 24.65
C GLY A 28 -1.90 20.69 25.41
N LYS A 29 -2.59 19.54 25.52
CA LYS A 29 -3.96 19.51 26.08
C LYS A 29 -4.11 18.56 27.27
N LYS A 30 -4.39 19.16 28.44
CA LYS A 30 -4.88 18.63 29.74
C LYS A 30 -4.52 17.17 30.06
N LYS A 31 -3.63 17.00 31.06
CA LYS A 31 -3.36 15.73 31.76
C LYS A 31 -4.67 15.15 32.34
N THR A 32 -5.28 14.23 31.63
CA THR A 32 -6.37 13.38 32.13
C THR A 32 -5.81 12.00 32.45
N ALA A 33 -6.42 11.24 33.37
CA ALA A 33 -5.98 9.87 33.68
C ALA A 33 -5.91 8.97 32.43
N ASN A 34 -6.80 9.21 31.46
CA ASN A 34 -6.80 8.55 30.15
C ASN A 34 -5.54 8.84 29.32
N ALA A 35 -4.84 9.96 29.58
CA ALA A 35 -3.59 10.29 28.89
C ALA A 35 -2.46 9.32 29.28
N VAL A 36 -2.38 8.88 30.54
CA VAL A 36 -1.33 7.94 30.99
C VAL A 36 -1.50 6.59 30.32
N LEU A 37 -2.73 6.04 30.32
CA LEU A 37 -3.04 4.77 29.66
C LEU A 37 -2.81 4.85 28.15
N LYS A 38 -3.20 5.95 27.51
CA LYS A 38 -2.96 6.18 26.08
C LYS A 38 -1.45 6.28 25.77
N THR A 39 -0.66 6.93 26.61
CA THR A 39 0.80 7.00 26.42
C THR A 39 1.45 5.63 26.62
N PHE A 40 1.02 4.88 27.63
CA PHE A 40 1.51 3.52 27.88
C PHE A 40 1.21 2.57 26.71
N THR A 41 -0.05 2.52 26.25
CA THR A 41 -0.46 1.69 25.11
C THR A 41 0.29 2.07 23.83
N ASN A 42 0.50 3.36 23.55
CA ASN A 42 1.29 3.78 22.37
C ASN A 42 2.76 3.38 22.48
N LYS A 43 3.35 3.46 23.68
CA LYS A 43 4.74 3.05 23.90
C LYS A 43 4.87 1.53 23.73
N LEU A 44 3.90 0.78 24.24
CA LEU A 44 3.82 -0.67 24.09
C LEU A 44 3.69 -1.06 22.62
N THR A 45 2.76 -0.50 21.85
CA THR A 45 2.60 -0.87 20.42
C THR A 45 3.82 -0.50 19.58
N LYS A 46 4.45 0.65 19.85
CA LYS A 46 5.68 1.10 19.17
C LYS A 46 6.88 0.18 19.36
N MET A 47 6.92 -0.54 20.49
CA MET A 47 7.98 -1.48 20.83
C MET A 47 7.62 -2.91 20.44
N PHE A 48 6.38 -3.32 20.72
CA PHE A 48 5.93 -4.70 20.56
C PHE A 48 5.80 -5.11 19.10
N PHE A 49 5.17 -4.28 18.26
CA PHE A 49 4.99 -4.62 16.83
C PHE A 49 6.32 -4.88 16.10
N PRO A 50 7.34 -4.01 16.16
CA PRO A 50 8.62 -4.31 15.53
C PRO A 50 9.29 -5.54 16.11
N PHE A 51 9.26 -5.70 17.44
CA PHE A 51 9.84 -6.87 18.08
C PHE A 51 9.22 -8.15 17.52
N MET A 52 7.88 -8.20 17.46
CA MET A 52 7.14 -9.32 16.91
C MET A 52 7.44 -9.55 15.44
N LEU A 53 7.57 -8.50 14.62
CA LEU A 53 7.93 -8.63 13.20
C LEU A 53 9.34 -9.23 13.03
N HIS A 54 10.33 -8.79 13.80
CA HIS A 54 11.69 -9.36 13.75
C HIS A 54 11.73 -10.79 14.27
N ALA A 55 11.08 -11.05 15.41
CA ALA A 55 10.99 -12.39 15.98
C ALA A 55 10.35 -13.36 14.99
N MET A 56 9.32 -12.92 14.27
CA MET A 56 8.65 -13.72 13.26
C MET A 56 9.54 -14.03 12.04
N ILE A 57 10.35 -13.07 11.60
CA ILE A 57 11.29 -13.28 10.49
C ILE A 57 12.39 -14.26 10.90
N ILE A 58 12.97 -14.08 12.09
CA ILE A 58 13.97 -15.00 12.63
C ILE A 58 13.39 -16.40 12.76
N TYR A 59 12.18 -16.51 13.34
CA TYR A 59 11.45 -17.76 13.45
C TYR A 59 11.22 -18.42 12.09
N GLY A 60 10.73 -17.65 11.12
CA GLY A 60 10.47 -18.13 9.77
C GLY A 60 11.75 -18.66 9.11
N ILE A 61 12.85 -17.90 9.18
CA ILE A 61 14.15 -18.33 8.62
C ILE A 61 14.63 -19.63 9.27
N ILE A 62 14.64 -19.70 10.60
CA ILE A 62 15.07 -20.91 11.33
C ILE A 62 14.18 -22.10 10.94
N SER A 63 12.86 -21.89 10.87
CA SER A 63 11.91 -22.96 10.57
C SER A 63 12.08 -23.49 9.16
N TRP A 64 12.26 -22.60 8.17
CA TRP A 64 12.52 -23.02 6.79
C TRP A 64 13.90 -23.67 6.62
N ILE A 65 14.92 -23.25 7.38
CA ILE A 65 16.23 -23.94 7.40
C ILE A 65 16.07 -25.37 7.89
N ILE A 66 15.33 -25.58 8.98
CA ILE A 66 15.09 -26.93 9.52
C ILE A 66 14.31 -27.79 8.52
N LEU A 67 13.27 -27.24 7.88
CA LEU A 67 12.54 -27.95 6.82
C LEU A 67 13.46 -28.31 5.65
N CYS A 68 14.40 -27.43 5.29
CA CYS A 68 15.36 -27.66 4.21
C CYS A 68 16.34 -28.78 4.58
N VAL A 69 16.88 -28.77 5.80
CA VAL A 69 17.76 -29.84 6.31
C VAL A 69 17.05 -31.19 6.38
N LYS A 70 15.74 -31.19 6.67
CA LYS A 70 14.90 -32.40 6.67
C LYS A 70 14.46 -32.86 5.28
N GLY A 71 14.87 -32.18 4.20
CA GLY A 71 14.49 -32.52 2.83
C GLY A 71 13.00 -32.30 2.51
N VAL A 72 12.29 -31.52 3.33
CA VAL A 72 10.86 -31.21 3.14
C VAL A 72 10.65 -30.07 2.13
N THR A 73 11.64 -29.17 2.05
CA THR A 73 11.64 -28.02 1.14
C THR A 73 12.99 -27.89 0.45
N THR A 74 13.04 -27.07 -0.60
CA THR A 74 14.27 -26.80 -1.35
C THR A 74 14.91 -25.47 -0.92
N ILE A 75 16.19 -25.30 -1.24
CA ILE A 75 16.96 -24.08 -0.93
C ILE A 75 16.34 -22.85 -1.62
N GLU A 76 15.79 -23.01 -2.83
CA GLU A 76 15.16 -21.92 -3.58
C GLU A 76 13.93 -21.37 -2.87
N VAL A 77 13.11 -22.24 -2.28
CA VAL A 77 11.92 -21.85 -1.51
C VAL A 77 12.35 -21.11 -0.23
N LEU A 78 13.37 -21.62 0.47
CA LEU A 78 13.95 -20.96 1.64
C LEU A 78 14.46 -19.55 1.31
N ILE A 79 15.22 -19.39 0.22
CA ILE A 79 15.73 -18.08 -0.22
C ILE A 79 14.55 -17.16 -0.56
N SER A 80 13.58 -17.64 -1.35
CA SER A 80 12.43 -16.84 -1.77
C SER A 80 11.60 -16.35 -0.59
N PHE A 81 11.33 -17.23 0.39
CA PHE A 81 10.61 -16.88 1.61
C PHE A 81 11.42 -15.88 2.46
N THR A 82 12.72 -16.11 2.63
CA THR A 82 13.59 -15.21 3.40
C THR A 82 13.61 -13.81 2.80
N VAL A 83 13.80 -13.73 1.48
CA VAL A 83 13.86 -12.46 0.76
C VAL A 83 12.51 -11.73 0.86
N SER A 84 11.38 -12.41 0.61
CA SER A 84 10.05 -11.80 0.72
C SER A 84 9.81 -11.19 2.11
N ASN A 85 10.11 -11.94 3.18
CA ASN A 85 9.94 -11.45 4.55
C ASN A 85 10.85 -10.26 4.89
N LEU A 86 12.07 -10.23 4.36
CA LEU A 86 12.96 -9.07 4.48
C LEU A 86 12.38 -7.83 3.79
N PHE A 87 11.67 -7.98 2.67
CA PHE A 87 10.98 -6.87 2.01
C PHE A 87 9.80 -6.35 2.84
N SER A 88 8.99 -7.21 3.47
CA SER A 88 7.97 -6.77 4.42
C SER A 88 8.57 -5.96 5.57
N LEU A 89 9.71 -6.38 6.10
CA LEU A 89 10.43 -5.63 7.14
C LEU A 89 10.93 -4.28 6.63
N ALA A 90 11.57 -4.26 5.46
CA ALA A 90 12.06 -3.05 4.82
C ALA A 90 10.91 -2.06 4.54
N LEU A 91 9.76 -2.56 4.10
CA LEU A 91 8.55 -1.78 3.86
C LEU A 91 8.05 -1.11 5.15
N TRP A 92 8.01 -1.86 6.26
CA TRP A 92 7.64 -1.30 7.55
C TRP A 92 8.62 -0.21 8.00
N TYR A 93 9.93 -0.44 7.87
CA TYR A 93 10.95 0.55 8.22
C TYR A 93 10.89 1.81 7.36
N ASP A 94 10.67 1.67 6.05
CA ASP A 94 10.55 2.80 5.11
C ASP A 94 9.38 3.72 5.51
N VAL A 95 8.20 3.14 5.76
CA VAL A 95 7.00 3.90 6.14
C VAL A 95 7.19 4.52 7.53
N ARG A 96 7.74 3.77 8.49
CA ARG A 96 8.03 4.29 9.83
C ARG A 96 8.99 5.49 9.78
N ARG A 97 10.04 5.42 8.97
CA ARG A 97 11.02 6.50 8.79
C ARG A 97 10.36 7.75 8.17
N LYS A 98 9.39 7.56 7.28
CA LYS A 98 8.71 8.63 6.54
C LYS A 98 7.41 9.13 7.17
N ARG A 99 7.02 8.62 8.35
CA ARG A 99 5.73 8.95 8.99
C ARG A 99 5.41 10.45 9.06
N ASN A 100 6.41 11.28 9.38
CA ASN A 100 6.23 12.74 9.48
C ASN A 100 6.03 13.38 8.09
N LEU A 101 6.69 12.85 7.05
CA LEU A 101 6.50 13.31 5.68
C LEU A 101 5.10 12.94 5.16
N ILE A 102 4.65 11.72 5.45
CA ILE A 102 3.29 11.26 5.14
C ILE A 102 2.25 12.14 5.87
N GLN A 103 2.46 12.42 7.15
CA GLN A 103 1.61 13.34 7.92
C GLN A 103 1.50 14.71 7.24
N ASN A 104 2.65 15.29 6.87
CA ASN A 104 2.71 16.59 6.23
C ASN A 104 1.99 16.60 4.88
N LEU A 105 2.12 15.54 4.07
CA LEU A 105 1.38 15.39 2.82
C LEU A 105 -0.14 15.39 3.04
N VAL A 106 -0.62 14.61 4.02
CA VAL A 106 -2.05 14.53 4.35
C VAL A 106 -2.58 15.90 4.80
N LEU A 107 -1.83 16.61 5.65
CA LEU A 107 -2.20 17.95 6.11
C LEU A 107 -2.21 18.96 4.96
N LYS A 108 -1.23 18.92 4.07
CA LYS A 108 -1.19 19.78 2.86
C LYS A 108 -2.38 19.50 1.95
N CYS A 109 -2.70 18.24 1.68
CA CYS A 109 -3.87 17.85 0.88
C CYS A 109 -5.18 18.36 1.51
N ARG A 110 -5.32 18.24 2.84
CA ARG A 110 -6.50 18.73 3.57
C ARG A 110 -6.62 20.25 3.46
N ASN A 111 -5.54 20.97 3.74
CA ASN A 111 -5.54 22.43 3.67
C ASN A 111 -5.87 22.91 2.26
N LEU A 112 -5.32 22.27 1.23
CA LEU A 112 -5.64 22.61 -0.17
C LEU A 112 -7.10 22.31 -0.50
N THR A 113 -7.64 21.17 -0.05
CA THR A 113 -9.07 20.84 -0.23
C THR A 113 -9.96 21.93 0.38
N PHE A 114 -9.63 22.38 1.60
CA PHE A 114 -10.36 23.43 2.30
C PHE A 114 -10.25 24.79 1.58
N CYS A 115 -9.04 25.21 1.21
CA CYS A 115 -8.82 26.47 0.49
C CYS A 115 -9.55 26.52 -0.86
N LEU A 116 -9.70 25.36 -1.53
CA LEU A 116 -10.41 25.27 -2.81
C LEU A 116 -11.94 25.11 -2.66
N GLY A 117 -12.46 25.04 -1.42
CA GLY A 117 -13.88 24.85 -1.15
C GLY A 117 -14.44 23.57 -1.78
N LEU A 118 -13.63 22.52 -1.87
CA LEU A 118 -14.03 21.28 -2.55
C LEU A 118 -14.87 20.42 -1.62
N THR A 119 -16.04 20.00 -2.10
CA THR A 119 -16.85 18.99 -1.44
C THR A 119 -16.07 17.67 -1.40
N GLN A 120 -15.84 17.14 -0.20
CA GLN A 120 -15.15 15.87 -0.06
C GLN A 120 -16.02 14.75 -0.65
N MET A 121 -15.54 14.09 -1.71
CA MET A 121 -16.14 12.82 -2.13
C MET A 121 -16.09 11.82 -0.98
N ASN A 122 -17.16 11.05 -0.82
CA ASN A 122 -17.34 10.12 0.29
C ASN A 122 -16.53 8.81 0.13
N ILE A 123 -15.22 8.93 -0.06
CA ILE A 123 -14.28 7.79 -0.17
C ILE A 123 -14.03 7.12 1.19
N LYS A 124 -14.43 7.79 2.27
CA LYS A 124 -14.22 7.33 3.65
C LYS A 124 -14.84 5.95 3.88
N GLY A 125 -16.07 5.74 3.39
CA GLY A 125 -16.76 4.46 3.50
C GLY A 125 -15.98 3.34 2.82
N PHE A 126 -15.48 3.58 1.61
CA PHE A 126 -14.69 2.61 0.86
C PHE A 126 -13.35 2.28 1.54
N VAL A 127 -12.60 3.30 1.97
CA VAL A 127 -11.32 3.09 2.68
C VAL A 127 -11.53 2.33 3.99
N ASN A 128 -12.58 2.67 4.76
CA ASN A 128 -12.90 1.95 5.99
C ASN A 128 -13.30 0.50 5.72
N LEU A 129 -14.06 0.23 4.65
CA LEU A 129 -14.41 -1.12 4.24
C LEU A 129 -13.14 -1.93 3.88
N CYS A 130 -12.26 -1.37 3.05
CA CYS A 130 -10.98 -2.01 2.71
C CYS A 130 -10.14 -2.30 3.95
N LEU A 131 -10.10 -1.39 4.92
CA LEU A 131 -9.38 -1.57 6.18
C LEU A 131 -9.95 -2.72 7.00
N ILE A 132 -11.28 -2.74 7.18
CA ILE A 132 -11.95 -3.82 7.91
C ILE A 132 -11.65 -5.16 7.24
N LEU A 133 -11.85 -5.26 5.92
CA LEU A 133 -11.59 -6.48 5.17
C LEU A 133 -10.13 -6.92 5.24
N SER A 134 -9.18 -5.99 5.13
CA SER A 134 -7.73 -6.29 5.19
C SER A 134 -7.28 -6.90 6.52
N VAL A 135 -8.05 -6.70 7.58
CA VAL A 135 -7.77 -7.23 8.91
C VAL A 135 -8.63 -8.47 9.18
N THR A 136 -9.94 -8.39 8.96
CA THR A 136 -10.85 -9.51 9.28
C THR A 136 -10.58 -10.74 8.44
N ILE A 137 -10.18 -10.61 7.17
CA ILE A 137 -9.86 -11.75 6.31
C ILE A 137 -8.66 -12.56 6.88
N PRO A 138 -7.47 -11.97 7.13
CA PRO A 138 -6.38 -12.68 7.78
C PRO A 138 -6.71 -13.29 9.15
N PHE A 139 -7.56 -12.66 9.95
CA PHE A 139 -8.04 -13.25 11.20
C PHE A 139 -8.90 -14.50 10.95
N GLY A 140 -9.83 -14.44 9.99
CA GLY A 140 -10.62 -15.61 9.58
C GLY A 140 -9.74 -16.74 9.03
N LEU A 141 -8.73 -16.39 8.23
CA LEU A 141 -7.73 -17.35 7.72
C LEU A 141 -6.90 -17.96 8.83
N THR A 142 -6.58 -17.20 9.88
CA THR A 142 -5.86 -17.75 11.04
C THR A 142 -6.70 -18.81 11.72
N VAL A 143 -7.98 -18.54 11.99
CA VAL A 143 -8.88 -19.51 12.63
C VAL A 143 -9.05 -20.76 11.77
N PHE A 144 -9.26 -20.57 10.46
CA PHE A 144 -9.33 -21.68 9.51
C PHE A 144 -8.02 -22.47 9.44
N GLY A 145 -6.88 -21.77 9.37
CA GLY A 145 -5.55 -22.35 9.30
C GLY A 145 -5.23 -23.19 10.52
N THR A 146 -5.52 -22.69 11.74
CA THR A 146 -5.35 -23.45 12.98
C THR A 146 -6.19 -24.74 12.96
N TYR A 147 -7.46 -24.64 12.55
CA TYR A 147 -8.33 -25.82 12.45
C TYR A 147 -7.81 -26.80 11.39
N ALA A 148 -7.38 -26.32 10.24
CA ALA A 148 -6.94 -27.19 9.15
C ALA A 148 -5.55 -27.80 9.43
N ILE A 149 -4.69 -27.12 10.19
CA ILE A 149 -3.39 -27.64 10.64
C ILE A 149 -3.56 -28.85 11.55
N SER A 150 -4.64 -28.93 12.36
CA SER A 150 -4.87 -30.11 13.20
C SER A 150 -5.06 -31.39 12.39
N GLU A 151 -5.50 -31.28 11.15
CA GLU A 151 -5.68 -32.39 10.20
C GLU A 151 -4.50 -32.54 9.22
N ALA A 152 -3.58 -31.57 9.17
CA ALA A 152 -2.48 -31.55 8.21
C ALA A 152 -1.36 -32.57 8.54
N ALA A 153 -0.48 -32.80 7.55
CA ALA A 153 0.69 -33.65 7.74
C ALA A 153 1.61 -33.13 8.84
N LEU A 154 2.31 -34.06 9.50
CA LEU A 154 3.24 -33.79 10.62
C LEU A 154 4.27 -32.70 10.29
N GLN A 155 4.73 -32.64 9.03
CA GLN A 155 5.70 -31.66 8.58
C GLN A 155 5.17 -30.22 8.64
N TYR A 156 3.90 -30.01 8.29
CA TYR A 156 3.25 -28.71 8.35
C TYR A 156 2.97 -28.30 9.79
N LYS A 157 2.52 -29.25 10.62
CA LYS A 157 2.38 -29.06 12.07
C LYS A 157 3.70 -28.62 12.70
N MET A 158 4.80 -29.31 12.37
CA MET A 158 6.14 -28.97 12.87
C MET A 158 6.55 -27.52 12.57
N PHE A 159 6.13 -26.96 11.42
CA PHE A 159 6.41 -25.57 11.05
C PHE A 159 5.64 -24.54 11.89
N TYR A 160 4.45 -24.86 12.41
CA TYR A 160 3.68 -23.97 13.28
C TYR A 160 3.83 -24.33 14.78
N SER A 161 4.57 -25.38 15.10
CA SER A 161 4.73 -25.90 16.46
C SER A 161 6.13 -25.70 17.07
N PHE A 162 6.97 -24.84 16.48
CA PHE A 162 8.39 -24.70 16.85
C PHE A 162 9.16 -26.04 16.81
N PHE A 163 8.77 -26.98 15.94
CA PHE A 163 9.32 -28.34 15.88
C PHE A 163 9.22 -29.11 17.21
N SER A 164 8.38 -28.67 18.14
CA SER A 164 8.13 -29.39 19.37
C SER A 164 7.06 -30.46 19.07
N ILE A 165 7.42 -31.72 19.26
CA ILE A 165 6.50 -32.86 19.17
C ILE A 165 5.69 -32.85 20.47
N LEU A 166 4.61 -32.08 20.48
CA LEU A 166 3.77 -31.90 21.66
C LEU A 166 2.51 -32.75 21.56
N GLU A 167 2.05 -33.22 22.71
CA GLU A 167 0.89 -34.08 22.86
C GLU A 167 -0.37 -33.39 22.32
N ASN A 168 -1.06 -34.04 21.38
CA ASN A 168 -2.29 -33.54 20.78
C ASN A 168 -3.35 -33.32 21.88
N GLY A 169 -3.90 -32.10 21.98
CA GLY A 169 -5.06 -31.79 22.84
C GLY A 169 -4.86 -30.66 23.86
N ASN A 170 -3.66 -30.11 24.01
CA ASN A 170 -3.46 -28.97 24.92
C ASN A 170 -3.92 -27.65 24.29
N HIS A 171 -4.90 -26.96 24.90
CA HIS A 171 -5.40 -25.65 24.43
C HIS A 171 -4.31 -24.59 24.30
N ILE A 172 -3.27 -24.65 25.14
CA ILE A 172 -2.14 -23.71 25.08
C ILE A 172 -1.40 -23.85 23.74
N PHE A 173 -1.31 -25.06 23.20
CA PHE A 173 -0.61 -25.33 21.96
C PHE A 173 -1.34 -24.76 20.75
N VAL A 174 -2.65 -24.99 20.67
CA VAL A 174 -3.53 -24.43 19.64
C VAL A 174 -3.46 -22.89 19.64
N LEU A 175 -3.35 -22.28 20.83
CA LEU A 175 -3.16 -20.85 20.96
C LEU A 175 -1.80 -20.39 20.40
N ILE A 176 -0.71 -21.11 20.69
CA ILE A 176 0.62 -20.80 20.16
C ILE A 176 0.64 -20.90 18.63
N GLU A 177 0.10 -21.99 18.05
CA GLU A 177 0.00 -22.16 16.60
C GLU A 177 -0.78 -21.01 15.96
N SER A 178 -1.95 -20.68 16.52
CA SER A 178 -2.78 -19.55 16.05
C SER A 178 -2.03 -18.23 16.09
N LEU A 179 -1.23 -17.99 17.13
CA LEU A 179 -0.43 -16.76 17.24
C LEU A 179 0.67 -16.72 16.18
N ILE A 180 1.35 -17.83 15.90
CA ILE A 180 2.37 -17.88 14.83
C ILE A 180 1.73 -17.64 13.46
N ILE A 181 0.62 -18.30 13.15
CA ILE A 181 -0.11 -18.13 11.89
C ILE A 181 -0.55 -16.68 11.72
N LEU A 182 -1.15 -16.08 12.76
CA LEU A 182 -1.58 -14.68 12.75
C LEU A 182 -0.39 -13.75 12.52
N MET A 183 0.76 -14.04 13.13
CA MET A 183 1.98 -13.25 12.93
C MET A 183 2.53 -13.38 11.51
N THR A 184 2.51 -14.58 10.92
CA THR A 184 2.84 -14.78 9.49
C THR A 184 1.93 -13.92 8.61
N TYR A 185 0.61 -14.06 8.77
CA TYR A 185 -0.37 -13.32 7.97
C TYR A 185 -0.34 -11.82 8.23
N THR A 186 0.07 -11.39 9.42
CA THR A 186 0.28 -9.98 9.71
C THR A 186 1.43 -9.43 8.86
N ALA A 187 2.53 -10.17 8.74
CA ALA A 187 3.70 -9.74 7.98
C ALA A 187 3.50 -9.86 6.45
N SER A 188 2.81 -10.92 5.99
CA SER A 188 2.65 -11.22 4.56
C SER A 188 1.38 -10.63 3.93
N LEU A 189 0.30 -10.42 4.69
CA LEU A 189 -0.99 -9.95 4.17
C LEU A 189 -1.40 -8.59 4.75
N ILE A 190 -1.51 -8.48 6.08
CA ILE A 190 -2.04 -7.27 6.72
C ILE A 190 -1.14 -6.06 6.44
N LEU A 191 0.18 -6.22 6.63
CA LEU A 191 1.12 -5.11 6.48
C LEU A 191 1.15 -4.57 5.04
N PRO A 192 1.37 -5.36 3.97
CA PRO A 192 1.28 -4.88 2.59
C PRO A 192 -0.08 -4.26 2.24
N ALA A 193 -1.19 -4.86 2.70
CA ALA A 193 -2.53 -4.32 2.47
C ALA A 193 -2.72 -2.94 3.12
N LEU A 194 -2.28 -2.76 4.37
CA LEU A 194 -2.36 -1.46 5.05
C LEU A 194 -1.50 -0.41 4.34
N MET A 195 -0.29 -0.77 3.88
CA MET A 195 0.56 0.15 3.11
C MET A 195 -0.03 0.52 1.75
N THR A 196 -0.70 -0.44 1.10
CA THR A 196 -1.48 -0.19 -0.12
C THR A 196 -2.61 0.80 0.15
N ILE A 197 -3.37 0.63 1.23
CA ILE A 197 -4.48 1.52 1.58
C ILE A 197 -3.98 2.93 1.89
N ILE A 198 -2.87 3.08 2.62
CA ILE A 198 -2.26 4.38 2.92
C ILE A 198 -1.85 5.09 1.62
N SER A 199 -1.06 4.41 0.81
CA SER A 199 -0.53 4.96 -0.43
C SER A 199 -1.65 5.28 -1.41
N GLY A 200 -2.61 4.35 -1.55
CA GLY A 200 -3.80 4.51 -2.37
C GLY A 200 -4.68 5.67 -1.94
N ALA A 201 -4.92 5.85 -0.64
CA ALA A 201 -5.71 6.98 -0.13
C ALA A 201 -5.05 8.33 -0.41
N ILE A 202 -3.71 8.42 -0.30
CA ILE A 202 -2.96 9.64 -0.62
C ILE A 202 -3.00 9.91 -2.12
N TYR A 203 -2.69 8.91 -2.95
CA TYR A 203 -2.73 9.03 -4.41
C TYR A 203 -4.12 9.43 -4.91
N TYR A 204 -5.15 8.75 -4.40
CA TYR A 204 -6.54 9.07 -4.72
C TYR A 204 -6.85 10.51 -4.34
N LYS A 205 -6.53 10.93 -3.10
CA LYS A 205 -6.90 12.27 -2.63
C LYS A 205 -6.25 13.38 -3.46
N VAL A 206 -5.05 13.14 -3.94
CA VAL A 206 -4.35 14.09 -4.80
C VAL A 206 -4.94 14.08 -6.20
N SER A 207 -5.22 12.90 -6.76
CA SER A 207 -5.93 12.80 -8.03
C SER A 207 -7.30 13.50 -8.00
N ASP A 208 -8.04 13.38 -6.90
CA ASP A 208 -9.32 14.06 -6.64
C ASP A 208 -9.17 15.59 -6.65
N LEU A 209 -8.08 16.12 -6.07
CA LEU A 209 -7.75 17.54 -6.14
C LEU A 209 -7.53 18.01 -7.58
N PHE A 210 -6.79 17.25 -8.39
CA PHE A 210 -6.64 17.56 -9.81
C PHE A 210 -7.96 17.51 -10.56
N GLY A 211 -8.74 16.44 -10.38
CA GLY A 211 -10.02 16.26 -11.06
C GLY A 211 -10.96 17.41 -10.77
N SER A 212 -11.08 17.81 -9.51
CA SER A 212 -11.92 18.93 -9.10
C SER A 212 -11.51 20.26 -9.74
N ILE A 213 -10.21 20.51 -9.93
CA ILE A 213 -9.75 21.73 -10.61
C ILE A 213 -10.00 21.62 -12.12
N CYS A 214 -9.79 20.44 -12.71
CA CYS A 214 -10.13 20.20 -14.13
C CYS A 214 -11.61 20.46 -14.38
N ASP A 215 -12.49 19.94 -13.55
CA ASP A 215 -13.95 20.10 -13.68
C ASP A 215 -14.35 21.58 -13.56
N LYS A 216 -13.72 22.32 -12.64
CA LYS A 216 -13.91 23.78 -12.53
C LYS A 216 -13.45 24.50 -13.80
N LEU A 217 -12.26 24.20 -14.32
CA LEU A 217 -11.76 24.82 -15.55
C LEU A 217 -12.62 24.51 -16.77
N GLU A 218 -13.08 23.28 -16.87
CA GLU A 218 -13.95 22.85 -17.97
C GLU A 218 -15.28 23.59 -17.92
N SER A 219 -15.87 23.75 -16.73
CA SER A 219 -17.10 24.53 -16.55
C SER A 219 -16.94 26.02 -16.90
N GLN A 220 -15.72 26.56 -16.78
CA GLN A 220 -15.39 27.95 -17.12
C GLN A 220 -14.87 28.13 -18.55
N SER A 221 -14.63 27.04 -19.30
CA SER A 221 -13.93 27.08 -20.59
C SER A 221 -14.62 27.88 -21.70
N HIS A 222 -15.94 28.11 -21.57
CA HIS A 222 -16.73 28.91 -22.51
C HIS A 222 -16.69 30.42 -22.22
N ILE A 223 -16.21 30.83 -21.05
CA ILE A 223 -16.15 32.22 -20.63
C ILE A 223 -14.71 32.71 -20.84
N PRO A 224 -14.49 33.90 -21.45
CA PRO A 224 -13.15 34.45 -21.55
C PRO A 224 -12.57 34.67 -20.15
N PHE A 225 -11.50 33.95 -19.82
CA PHE A 225 -10.85 34.07 -18.51
C PHE A 225 -10.23 35.45 -18.33
N GLU A 226 -10.48 36.06 -17.18
CA GLU A 226 -9.76 37.26 -16.75
C GLU A 226 -8.32 36.91 -16.33
N TYR A 227 -7.40 37.88 -16.45
CA TYR A 227 -5.99 37.69 -16.08
C TYR A 227 -5.84 37.21 -14.62
N ASP A 228 -6.62 37.78 -13.70
CA ASP A 228 -6.56 37.45 -12.28
C ASP A 228 -7.00 36.01 -11.99
N GLU A 229 -7.96 35.47 -12.75
CA GLU A 229 -8.40 34.08 -12.62
C GLU A 229 -7.31 33.11 -13.08
N ILE A 230 -6.67 33.40 -14.21
CA ILE A 230 -5.56 32.56 -14.71
C ILE A 230 -4.32 32.68 -13.82
N TYR A 231 -4.08 33.85 -13.23
CA TYR A 231 -3.02 34.00 -12.24
C TYR A 231 -3.29 33.15 -10.98
N LYS A 232 -4.52 33.17 -10.45
CA LYS A 232 -4.93 32.29 -9.35
C LYS A 232 -4.80 30.81 -9.73
N LEU A 233 -5.18 30.45 -10.96
CA LEU A 233 -5.03 29.10 -11.47
C LEU A 233 -3.57 28.66 -11.52
N LEU A 234 -2.67 29.50 -12.05
CA LEU A 234 -1.23 29.23 -12.08
C LEU A 234 -0.68 29.02 -10.67
N HIS A 235 -1.12 29.82 -9.68
CA HIS A 235 -0.71 29.63 -8.30
C HIS A 235 -1.15 28.28 -7.73
N ILE A 236 -2.41 27.88 -7.96
CA ILE A 236 -2.92 26.55 -7.59
C ILE A 236 -2.14 25.44 -8.30
N TYR A 237 -1.87 25.61 -9.59
CA TYR A 237 -1.10 24.66 -10.41
C TYR A 237 0.33 24.48 -9.87
N ASN A 238 0.98 25.56 -9.45
CA ASN A 238 2.30 25.52 -8.80
C ASN A 238 2.26 24.77 -7.46
N ILE A 239 1.19 24.94 -6.67
CA ILE A 239 1.01 24.19 -5.41
C ILE A 239 0.84 22.70 -5.71
N LEU A 240 -0.01 22.34 -6.69
CA LEU A 240 -0.20 20.96 -7.12
C LEU A 240 1.11 20.35 -7.63
N TYR A 241 1.87 21.09 -8.44
CA TYR A 241 3.17 20.66 -8.95
C TYR A 241 4.12 20.26 -7.82
N LYS A 242 4.26 21.14 -6.81
CA LYS A 242 5.06 20.85 -5.61
C LYS A 242 4.52 19.65 -4.85
N LEU A 243 3.21 19.55 -4.68
CA LEU A 243 2.56 18.45 -3.97
C LEU A 243 2.82 17.09 -4.64
N VAL A 244 2.69 17.00 -5.97
CA VAL A 244 2.96 15.77 -6.72
C VAL A 244 4.43 15.37 -6.64
N HIS A 245 5.35 16.34 -6.65
CA HIS A 245 6.77 16.05 -6.47
C HIS A 245 7.09 15.54 -5.06
N GLU A 246 6.45 16.11 -4.03
CA GLU A 246 6.60 15.60 -2.66
C GLU A 246 6.00 14.19 -2.51
N ILE A 247 4.88 13.90 -3.15
CA ILE A 247 4.26 12.57 -3.15
C ILE A 247 5.18 11.55 -3.79
N GLU A 248 5.71 11.84 -4.98
CA GLU A 248 6.65 10.97 -5.66
C GLU A 248 7.87 10.71 -4.76
N LYS A 249 8.48 11.76 -4.20
CA LYS A 249 9.63 11.62 -3.31
C LYS A 249 9.33 10.77 -2.06
N VAL A 250 8.13 10.88 -1.49
CA VAL A 250 7.76 10.19 -0.25
C VAL A 250 7.31 8.75 -0.51
N LEU A 251 6.48 8.50 -1.53
CA LEU A 251 5.85 7.20 -1.74
C LEU A 251 6.58 6.30 -2.75
N SER A 252 7.49 6.83 -3.58
CA SER A 252 8.13 6.05 -4.64
C SER A 252 8.89 4.82 -4.13
N THR A 253 9.69 4.93 -3.06
CA THR A 253 10.37 3.73 -2.51
C THR A 253 9.41 2.81 -1.74
N THR A 254 8.34 3.34 -1.14
CA THR A 254 7.31 2.53 -0.49
C THR A 254 6.58 1.68 -1.52
N ALA A 255 6.19 2.28 -2.66
CA ALA A 255 5.58 1.59 -3.79
C ALA A 255 6.51 0.53 -4.38
N PHE A 256 7.82 0.83 -4.49
CA PHE A 256 8.81 -0.15 -4.95
C PHE A 256 8.90 -1.37 -4.02
N LEU A 257 9.08 -1.16 -2.72
CA LEU A 257 9.17 -2.24 -1.73
C LEU A 257 7.89 -3.07 -1.69
N LEU A 258 6.73 -2.40 -1.75
CA LEU A 258 5.42 -3.05 -1.81
C LEU A 258 5.30 -3.92 -3.06
N LEU A 259 5.50 -3.35 -4.25
CA LEU A 259 5.39 -4.09 -5.52
C LEU A 259 6.36 -5.27 -5.57
N PHE A 260 7.59 -5.09 -5.09
CA PHE A 260 8.59 -6.15 -5.10
C PHE A 260 8.24 -7.27 -4.11
N SER A 261 7.78 -6.93 -2.90
CA SER A 261 7.29 -7.89 -1.90
C SER A 261 6.15 -8.73 -2.46
N GLU A 262 5.13 -8.08 -3.02
CA GLU A 262 3.94 -8.76 -3.53
C GLU A 262 4.28 -9.59 -4.77
N TRP A 263 5.16 -9.12 -5.64
CA TRP A 263 5.62 -9.88 -6.80
C TRP A 263 6.38 -11.15 -6.39
N LEU A 264 7.27 -11.06 -5.41
CA LEU A 264 7.94 -12.25 -4.87
C LEU A 264 6.96 -13.23 -4.23
N ASN A 265 5.94 -12.72 -3.51
CA ASN A 265 4.89 -13.57 -2.95
C ASN A 265 4.09 -14.29 -4.04
N LEU A 266 3.74 -13.61 -5.14
CA LEU A 266 3.06 -14.24 -6.28
C LEU A 266 3.93 -15.35 -6.90
N TYR A 267 5.24 -15.13 -7.08
CA TYR A 267 6.14 -16.18 -7.55
C TYR A 267 6.27 -17.34 -6.59
N LEU A 268 6.42 -17.06 -5.30
CA LEU A 268 6.53 -18.07 -4.26
C LEU A 268 5.29 -18.97 -4.27
N VAL A 269 4.09 -18.39 -4.36
CA VAL A 269 2.83 -19.12 -4.47
C VAL A 269 2.80 -20.03 -5.69
N LEU A 270 3.22 -19.53 -6.86
CA LEU A 270 3.26 -20.38 -8.06
C LEU A 270 4.23 -21.54 -7.91
N VAL A 271 5.41 -21.30 -7.33
CA VAL A 271 6.39 -22.37 -7.07
C VAL A 271 5.81 -23.39 -6.11
N ILE A 272 5.14 -22.95 -5.04
CA ILE A 272 4.50 -23.83 -4.07
C ILE A 272 3.41 -24.67 -4.74
N LEU A 273 2.49 -24.05 -5.49
CA LEU A 273 1.38 -24.73 -6.15
C LEU A 273 1.82 -25.72 -7.24
N PHE A 274 2.93 -25.44 -7.93
CA PHE A 274 3.37 -26.25 -9.07
C PHE A 274 4.47 -27.26 -8.76
N LYS A 275 5.30 -27.03 -7.73
CA LYS A 275 6.40 -27.95 -7.39
C LYS A 275 6.12 -28.88 -6.22
N LEU A 276 5.19 -28.55 -5.31
CA LEU A 276 4.85 -29.47 -4.23
C LEU A 276 3.87 -30.55 -4.72
N ASP A 277 4.41 -31.61 -5.32
CA ASP A 277 3.69 -32.87 -5.61
C ASP A 277 3.32 -33.67 -4.34
N ASN A 278 3.49 -33.09 -3.14
CA ASN A 278 3.34 -33.80 -1.89
C ASN A 278 1.87 -33.91 -1.47
N ARG A 279 1.36 -35.15 -1.49
CA ARG A 279 0.04 -35.58 -0.97
C ARG A 279 -0.27 -35.15 0.48
N GLY A 280 0.71 -34.68 1.25
CA GLY A 280 0.54 -34.30 2.65
C GLY A 280 0.21 -32.83 2.91
N PHE A 281 0.31 -31.96 1.90
CA PHE A 281 0.25 -30.50 2.07
C PHE A 281 -1.02 -29.83 1.50
N THR A 282 -1.93 -30.59 0.91
CA THR A 282 -2.74 -30.09 -0.20
C THR A 282 -3.71 -28.97 0.18
N ASP A 283 -4.59 -29.15 1.15
CA ASP A 283 -5.76 -28.26 1.20
C ASP A 283 -5.43 -26.92 1.88
N VAL A 284 -4.71 -26.95 3.01
CA VAL A 284 -4.39 -25.73 3.77
C VAL A 284 -3.46 -24.81 3.00
N ILE A 285 -2.39 -25.37 2.45
CA ILE A 285 -1.42 -24.60 1.65
C ILE A 285 -2.08 -24.09 0.37
N THR A 286 -2.96 -24.86 -0.26
CA THR A 286 -3.69 -24.40 -1.44
C THR A 286 -4.57 -23.21 -1.09
N TRP A 287 -5.33 -23.26 0.01
CA TRP A 287 -6.13 -22.11 0.45
C TRP A 287 -5.26 -20.88 0.76
N GLU A 288 -4.20 -21.05 1.55
CA GLU A 288 -3.27 -19.96 1.86
C GLU A 288 -2.67 -19.35 0.59
N SER A 289 -2.25 -20.19 -0.34
CA SER A 289 -1.71 -19.80 -1.65
C SER A 289 -2.73 -19.02 -2.47
N ILE A 290 -3.99 -19.47 -2.53
CA ILE A 290 -5.07 -18.76 -3.22
C ILE A 290 -5.27 -17.37 -2.61
N PHE A 291 -5.29 -17.25 -1.28
CA PHE A 291 -5.47 -15.96 -0.62
C PHE A 291 -4.28 -15.02 -0.84
N ILE A 292 -3.05 -15.51 -0.75
CA ILE A 292 -1.85 -14.72 -1.07
C ILE A 292 -1.88 -14.27 -2.53
N LEU A 293 -2.27 -15.16 -3.46
CA LEU A 293 -2.40 -14.84 -4.88
C LEU A 293 -3.41 -13.71 -5.11
N VAL A 294 -4.62 -13.84 -4.55
CA VAL A 294 -5.70 -12.86 -4.72
C VAL A 294 -5.34 -11.53 -4.06
N MET A 295 -4.89 -11.55 -2.80
CA MET A 295 -4.53 -10.32 -2.08
C MET A 295 -3.33 -9.63 -2.70
N GLY A 296 -2.28 -10.38 -3.05
CA GLY A 296 -1.09 -9.86 -3.73
C GLY A 296 -1.41 -9.26 -5.10
N SER A 297 -2.36 -9.85 -5.81
CA SER A 297 -2.86 -9.28 -7.07
C SER A 297 -3.60 -7.96 -6.85
N LEU A 298 -4.51 -7.94 -5.86
CA LEU A 298 -5.31 -6.76 -5.54
C LEU A 298 -4.45 -5.60 -5.03
N THR A 299 -3.42 -5.86 -4.24
CA THR A 299 -2.50 -4.82 -3.73
C THR A 299 -1.74 -4.14 -4.87
N VAL A 300 -1.17 -4.93 -5.80
CA VAL A 300 -0.49 -4.43 -7.00
C VAL A 300 -1.44 -3.60 -7.88
N ILE A 301 -2.63 -4.14 -8.18
CA ILE A 301 -3.64 -3.43 -8.99
C ILE A 301 -4.04 -2.11 -8.33
N ALA A 302 -4.37 -2.15 -7.03
CA ALA A 302 -4.85 -0.98 -6.30
C ALA A 302 -3.80 0.13 -6.26
N VAL A 303 -2.53 -0.18 -5.97
CA VAL A 303 -1.49 0.86 -5.90
C VAL A 303 -1.19 1.47 -7.26
N VAL A 304 -1.13 0.64 -8.32
CA VAL A 304 -0.84 1.10 -9.68
C VAL A 304 -1.99 1.93 -10.23
N LEU A 305 -3.25 1.48 -10.08
CA LEU A 305 -4.40 2.25 -10.54
C LEU A 305 -4.54 3.58 -9.79
N CYS A 306 -4.38 3.58 -8.46
CA CYS A 306 -4.44 4.82 -7.67
C CYS A 306 -3.35 5.82 -8.11
N ALA A 307 -2.11 5.36 -8.27
CA ALA A 307 -1.00 6.22 -8.71
C ALA A 307 -1.20 6.74 -10.14
N SER A 308 -1.60 5.87 -11.07
CA SER A 308 -1.83 6.23 -12.48
C SER A 308 -2.92 7.28 -12.66
N ARG A 309 -3.89 7.33 -11.73
CA ARG A 309 -4.97 8.32 -11.73
C ARG A 309 -4.43 9.75 -11.63
N ILE A 310 -3.31 9.99 -10.95
CA ILE A 310 -2.66 11.31 -10.92
C ILE A 310 -2.16 11.68 -12.32
N SER A 311 -1.45 10.77 -12.98
CA SER A 311 -0.95 10.97 -14.34
C SER A 311 -2.08 11.23 -15.34
N CYS A 312 -3.18 10.48 -15.24
CA CYS A 312 -4.37 10.66 -16.08
C CYS A 312 -5.00 12.05 -15.88
N GLN A 313 -5.19 12.48 -14.62
CA GLN A 313 -5.75 13.80 -14.35
C GLN A 313 -4.81 14.94 -14.78
N ASN A 314 -3.49 14.76 -14.65
CA ASN A 314 -2.53 15.72 -15.19
C ASN A 314 -2.60 15.81 -16.72
N HIS A 315 -2.77 14.69 -17.43
CA HIS A 315 -2.98 14.70 -18.88
C HIS A 315 -4.26 15.44 -19.27
N ARG A 316 -5.37 15.17 -18.57
CA ARG A 316 -6.65 15.89 -18.75
C ARG A 316 -6.46 17.39 -18.53
N PHE A 317 -5.81 17.79 -17.44
CA PHE A 317 -5.52 19.19 -17.14
C PHE A 317 -4.73 19.87 -18.27
N ARG A 318 -3.66 19.24 -18.77
CA ARG A 318 -2.87 19.78 -19.89
C ARG A 318 -3.67 19.89 -21.17
N SER A 319 -4.56 18.93 -21.43
CA SER A 319 -5.46 18.96 -22.60
C SER A 319 -6.41 20.15 -22.52
N ILE A 320 -7.01 20.40 -21.35
CA ILE A 320 -7.87 21.58 -21.10
C ILE A 320 -7.06 22.86 -21.31
N LEU A 321 -5.86 22.98 -20.72
CA LEU A 321 -5.00 24.15 -20.92
C LEU A 321 -4.62 24.39 -22.38
N GLN A 322 -4.37 23.33 -23.16
CA GLN A 322 -4.07 23.43 -24.60
C GLN A 322 -5.27 23.95 -25.38
N LEU A 323 -6.47 23.46 -25.07
CA LEU A 323 -7.71 23.97 -25.66
C LEU A 323 -7.90 25.45 -25.32
N THR A 324 -7.76 25.84 -24.05
CA THR A 324 -7.86 27.24 -23.62
C THR A 324 -6.83 28.12 -24.33
N HIS A 325 -5.58 27.66 -24.44
CA HIS A 325 -4.52 28.37 -25.16
C HIS A 325 -4.90 28.62 -26.63
N ASN A 326 -5.43 27.59 -27.31
CA ASN A 326 -5.80 27.68 -28.72
C ASN A 326 -7.01 28.60 -28.93
N CYS A 327 -7.99 28.58 -28.03
CA CYS A 327 -9.15 29.48 -28.08
C CYS A 327 -8.76 30.96 -27.87
N MET A 328 -7.70 31.25 -27.12
CA MET A 328 -7.24 32.62 -26.87
C MET A 328 -6.31 33.17 -27.96
N LEU A 329 -5.72 32.31 -28.79
CA LEU A 329 -4.75 32.70 -29.83
C LEU A 329 -5.27 33.76 -30.82
N PRO A 330 -6.55 33.74 -31.27
CA PRO A 330 -7.07 34.76 -32.19
C PRO A 330 -7.14 36.17 -31.61
N ASN A 331 -7.23 36.33 -30.27
CA ASN A 331 -7.38 37.63 -29.60
C ASN A 331 -6.07 38.08 -28.92
N LYS A 332 -4.94 37.88 -29.62
CA LYS A 332 -3.59 37.97 -29.05
C LYS A 332 -3.23 39.37 -28.52
N GLU A 333 -3.72 40.44 -29.14
CA GLU A 333 -3.39 41.83 -28.76
C GLU A 333 -3.83 42.16 -27.33
N ASN A 334 -5.01 41.69 -26.90
CA ASN A 334 -5.54 41.96 -25.57
C ASN A 334 -5.15 40.91 -24.52
N THR A 335 -4.73 39.71 -24.93
CA THR A 335 -4.55 38.55 -24.03
C THR A 335 -3.11 38.07 -23.88
N ASN A 336 -2.12 38.82 -24.38
CA ASN A 336 -0.72 38.37 -24.43
C ASN A 336 -0.16 37.95 -23.05
N LYS A 337 -0.48 38.69 -21.97
CA LYS A 337 -0.04 38.32 -20.61
C LYS A 337 -0.66 36.99 -20.15
N THR A 338 -1.94 36.81 -20.41
CA THR A 338 -2.69 35.59 -20.07
C THR A 338 -2.16 34.37 -20.84
N LEU A 339 -1.89 34.54 -22.13
CA LEU A 339 -1.25 33.51 -22.97
C LEU A 339 0.13 33.10 -22.45
N LEU A 340 0.94 34.06 -21.96
CA LEU A 340 2.23 33.76 -21.34
C LEU A 340 2.07 32.89 -20.07
N LEU A 341 1.06 33.16 -19.23
CA LEU A 341 0.79 32.34 -18.04
C LEU A 341 0.35 30.91 -18.41
N ILE A 342 -0.55 30.76 -19.40
CA ILE A 342 -0.96 29.43 -19.87
C ILE A 342 0.23 28.68 -20.47
N ARG A 343 1.07 29.35 -21.26
CA ARG A 343 2.28 28.77 -21.83
C ARG A 343 3.26 28.34 -20.73
N ALA A 344 3.40 29.14 -19.67
CA ALA A 344 4.21 28.77 -18.51
C ALA A 344 3.66 27.49 -17.84
N MET A 345 2.35 27.37 -17.62
CA MET A 345 1.73 26.15 -17.09
C MET A 345 1.98 24.93 -18.00
N LEU A 346 1.77 25.08 -19.32
CA LEU A 346 1.99 24.01 -20.29
C LEU A 346 3.45 23.54 -20.35
N SER A 347 4.40 24.44 -20.07
CA SER A 347 5.83 24.12 -20.05
C SER A 347 6.27 23.31 -18.83
N MET A 348 5.50 23.33 -17.74
CA MET A 348 5.80 22.56 -16.54
C MET A 348 5.55 21.07 -16.77
N LYS A 349 6.54 20.25 -16.41
CA LYS A 349 6.48 18.78 -16.54
C LYS A 349 6.30 18.15 -15.18
N PHE A 350 5.09 17.70 -14.87
CA PHE A 350 4.83 16.95 -13.64
C PHE A 350 5.65 15.66 -13.62
N PRO A 351 6.19 15.26 -12.46
CA PRO A 351 6.86 13.99 -12.35
C PRO A 351 5.84 12.87 -12.57
N ARG A 352 6.25 11.84 -13.32
CA ARG A 352 5.47 10.61 -13.43
C ARG A 352 5.53 9.89 -12.09
N MET A 353 4.44 9.23 -11.71
CA MET A 353 4.45 8.38 -10.54
C MET A 353 5.29 7.13 -10.82
N THR A 354 6.31 6.88 -10.01
CA THR A 354 7.20 5.74 -10.20
C THR A 354 7.42 4.96 -8.91
N ALA A 355 7.92 3.74 -9.04
CA ALA A 355 8.47 2.95 -7.97
C ALA A 355 10.00 3.00 -8.04
N CYS A 356 10.59 3.83 -7.17
CA CYS A 356 12.02 4.14 -7.06
C CYS A 356 12.68 4.64 -8.37
N GLY A 357 11.93 5.26 -9.27
CA GLY A 357 12.44 5.66 -10.59
C GLY A 357 12.66 4.51 -11.58
N VAL A 358 12.44 3.26 -11.16
CA VAL A 358 12.68 2.05 -11.97
C VAL A 358 11.44 1.66 -12.75
N LEU A 359 10.28 1.66 -12.10
CA LEU A 359 9.01 1.21 -12.68
C LEU A 359 8.02 2.37 -12.75
N HIS A 360 7.44 2.62 -13.92
CA HIS A 360 6.34 3.57 -14.06
C HIS A 360 5.05 2.94 -13.56
N LEU A 361 4.34 3.62 -12.64
CA LEU A 361 3.08 3.14 -12.07
C LEU A 361 1.91 3.45 -13.02
N GLU A 362 1.95 2.83 -14.20
CA GLU A 362 0.93 2.93 -15.25
C GLU A 362 0.16 1.61 -15.38
N PRO A 363 -1.09 1.60 -15.88
CA PRO A 363 -1.89 0.37 -15.98
C PRO A 363 -1.23 -0.73 -16.80
N VAL A 364 -0.37 -0.38 -17.76
CA VAL A 364 0.44 -1.35 -18.54
C VAL A 364 1.35 -2.19 -17.64
N LEU A 365 1.82 -1.65 -16.51
CA LEU A 365 2.63 -2.40 -15.55
C LEU A 365 1.86 -3.59 -14.96
N ILE A 366 0.54 -3.47 -14.76
CA ILE A 366 -0.31 -4.54 -14.24
C ILE A 366 -0.25 -5.74 -15.18
N LEU A 367 -0.44 -5.51 -16.48
CA LEU A 367 -0.37 -6.54 -17.52
C LEU A 367 1.04 -7.14 -17.59
N SER A 368 2.10 -6.33 -17.48
CA SER A 368 3.48 -6.83 -17.48
C SER A 368 3.78 -7.71 -16.27
N VAL A 369 3.34 -7.31 -15.06
CA VAL A 369 3.55 -8.10 -13.84
C VAL A 369 2.82 -9.44 -13.94
N PHE A 370 1.52 -9.44 -14.25
CA PHE A 370 0.77 -10.70 -14.38
C PHE A 370 1.22 -11.56 -15.55
N GLY A 371 1.54 -10.93 -16.69
CA GLY A 371 2.09 -11.62 -17.85
C GLY A 371 3.42 -12.30 -17.52
N SER A 372 4.30 -11.64 -16.76
CA SER A 372 5.55 -12.25 -16.29
C SER A 372 5.29 -13.43 -15.34
N VAL A 373 4.43 -13.24 -14.33
CA VAL A 373 4.06 -14.27 -13.35
C VAL A 373 3.50 -15.51 -14.07
N LEU A 374 2.59 -15.33 -15.04
CA LEU A 374 2.07 -16.42 -15.85
C LEU A 374 3.13 -17.07 -16.74
N THR A 375 3.95 -16.28 -17.45
CA THR A 375 4.97 -16.79 -18.37
C THR A 375 6.01 -17.63 -17.64
N TYR A 376 6.55 -17.11 -16.53
CA TYR A 376 7.52 -17.83 -15.72
C TYR A 376 6.88 -18.99 -14.95
N GLY A 377 5.63 -18.85 -14.49
CA GLY A 377 4.88 -19.94 -13.88
C GLY A 377 4.70 -21.12 -14.84
N LEU A 378 4.30 -20.86 -16.09
CA LEU A 378 4.18 -21.86 -17.14
C LEU A 378 5.53 -22.46 -17.54
N LEU A 379 6.59 -21.65 -17.57
CA LEU A 379 7.94 -22.13 -17.84
C LEU A 379 8.39 -23.12 -16.75
N VAL A 380 8.17 -22.79 -15.48
CA VAL A 380 8.49 -23.67 -14.34
C VAL A 380 7.71 -24.98 -14.46
N LEU A 381 6.41 -24.91 -14.75
CA LEU A 381 5.57 -26.10 -14.99
C LEU A 381 6.06 -26.99 -16.13
N ASN A 382 6.58 -26.39 -17.19
CA ASN A 382 7.05 -27.14 -18.34
C ASN A 382 8.39 -27.84 -18.06
N ILE A 383 9.26 -27.21 -17.28
CA ILE A 383 10.56 -27.79 -16.89
C ILE A 383 10.36 -28.95 -15.91
N THR A 384 9.37 -28.90 -15.02
CA THR A 384 9.13 -29.97 -14.02
C THR A 384 8.43 -31.21 -14.56
N LYS A 385 7.95 -31.21 -15.81
CA LYS A 385 7.36 -32.40 -16.46
C LYS A 385 8.40 -33.38 -17.02
N HIS A 386 9.68 -33.01 -16.98
CA HIS A 386 10.82 -33.82 -17.38
C HIS A 386 11.69 -34.11 -16.16
#